data_AF-A0A8T3WWQ2-F1
#
_entry.id   AF-A0A8T3WWQ2-F1
#
_cell.length_a   1.000
_cell.length_b   1.000
_cell.length_c   1.000
_cell.angle_alpha   90.00
_cell.angle_beta   90.00
_cell.angle_gamma   90.00
#
_symmetry.space_group_name_H-M   'P 1'
#
loop_
_entity.id
_entity.type
_entity.pdbx_description
1 polymer ?
#
loop_
_entity_poly.entity_id
_entity_poly.type
_entity_poly.pdbx_seq_one_letter_code
_entity_poly.pdbx_strand_id
1 'polypeptide(L)'
;MPATKVQQYILFALGKWFEEANERIKYKPLEVSLSKNLFIDVVKRAEFAKKQPRALYKNLEILEKKKLISYQNKELWLTKKGEKLYREINDKVMPYVKVFRKLKERDPTSYTKKVQTVFK
;
A
#
# COMPACT_ATOMS: atom_id res chain seq x y z
N MET A 1 7.04 -15.67 13.25
CA MET A 1 7.69 -14.33 13.23
C MET A 1 6.82 -13.31 12.48
N PRO A 2 6.61 -12.11 13.05
CA PRO A 2 5.81 -11.04 12.44
C PRO A 2 6.41 -10.51 11.13
N ALA A 3 5.61 -9.81 10.31
CA ALA A 3 6.10 -9.12 9.12
C ALA A 3 6.94 -7.89 9.52
N THR A 4 8.09 -7.69 8.86
CA THR A 4 8.93 -6.50 9.11
C THR A 4 8.24 -5.24 8.57
N LYS A 5 8.67 -4.04 8.98
CA LYS A 5 8.14 -2.77 8.45
C LYS A 5 8.19 -2.70 6.91
N VAL A 6 9.26 -3.19 6.30
CA VAL A 6 9.41 -3.25 4.84
C VAL A 6 8.40 -4.21 4.22
N GLN A 7 8.18 -5.37 4.83
CA GLN A 7 7.20 -6.35 4.35
C GLN A 7 5.77 -5.83 4.49
N GLN A 8 5.46 -5.16 5.60
CA GLN A 8 4.19 -4.47 5.81
C GLN A 8 3.98 -3.37 4.77
N TYR A 9 5.02 -2.61 4.45
CA TYR A 9 4.97 -1.60 3.38
C TYR A 9 4.65 -2.21 2.02
N ILE A 10 5.33 -3.30 1.64
CA ILE A 10 5.10 -4.00 0.38
C ILE A 10 3.68 -4.58 0.35
N LEU A 11 3.21 -5.18 1.45
CA LEU A 11 1.85 -5.70 1.56
C LEU A 11 0.81 -4.58 1.46
N PHE A 12 1.05 -3.43 2.08
CA PHE A 12 0.22 -2.25 1.97
C PHE A 12 0.14 -1.74 0.53
N ALA A 13 1.28 -1.61 -0.15
CA ALA A 13 1.31 -1.18 -1.55
C ALA A 13 0.54 -2.14 -2.46
N LEU A 14 0.70 -3.45 -2.26
CA LEU A 14 -0.02 -4.48 -3.01
C LEU A 14 -1.54 -4.42 -2.75
N GLY A 15 -1.94 -4.39 -1.48
CA GLY A 15 -3.36 -4.33 -1.12
C GLY A 15 -4.04 -3.06 -1.59
N LYS A 16 -3.36 -1.92 -1.47
CA LYS A 16 -3.91 -0.65 -1.95
C LYS A 16 -4.03 -0.63 -3.47
N TRP A 17 -3.09 -1.24 -4.20
CA TRP A 17 -3.21 -1.39 -5.64
C TRP A 17 -4.44 -2.22 -6.04
N PHE A 18 -4.66 -3.36 -5.38
CA PHE A 18 -5.85 -4.19 -5.64
C PHE A 18 -7.14 -3.46 -5.31
N GLU A 19 -7.21 -2.77 -4.17
CA GLU A 19 -8.39 -1.99 -3.78
C GLU A 19 -8.75 -0.94 -4.85
N GLU A 20 -7.77 -0.15 -5.28
CA GLU A 20 -7.99 0.90 -6.28
C GLU A 20 -8.30 0.35 -7.69
N ALA A 21 -7.70 -0.79 -8.05
CA ALA A 21 -7.94 -1.43 -9.34
C ALA A 21 -9.34 -2.09 -9.39
N ASN A 22 -9.73 -2.80 -8.33
CA ASN A 22 -11.02 -3.49 -8.24
C ASN A 22 -12.18 -2.50 -8.06
N GLU A 23 -11.99 -1.36 -7.38
CA GLU A 23 -13.03 -0.33 -7.25
C GLU A 23 -13.53 0.17 -8.63
N ARG A 24 -12.65 0.22 -9.64
CA ARG A 24 -12.98 0.63 -11.01
C ARG A 24 -13.85 -0.38 -11.77
N ILE A 25 -13.87 -1.62 -11.32
CA ILE A 25 -14.61 -2.72 -11.96
C ILE A 25 -15.62 -3.39 -11.03
N LYS A 26 -15.96 -2.75 -9.90
CA LYS A 26 -16.78 -3.35 -8.82
C LYS A 26 -18.15 -3.90 -9.23
N TYR A 27 -18.71 -3.42 -10.34
CA TYR A 27 -20.00 -3.88 -10.88
C TYR A 27 -19.88 -4.99 -11.93
N LYS A 28 -18.66 -5.43 -12.22
CA LYS A 28 -18.37 -6.50 -13.18
C LYS A 28 -18.04 -7.78 -12.40
N PRO A 29 -18.36 -8.96 -12.93
CA PRO A 29 -17.98 -10.25 -12.33
C PRO A 29 -16.49 -10.55 -12.62
N LEU A 30 -15.61 -9.58 -12.35
CA LEU A 30 -14.20 -9.61 -12.69
C LEU A 30 -13.38 -9.14 -11.48
N GLU A 31 -12.20 -9.70 -11.33
CA GLU A 31 -11.21 -9.27 -10.35
C GLU A 31 -9.87 -9.05 -11.05
N VAL A 32 -9.15 -8.01 -10.64
CA VAL A 32 -7.84 -7.70 -11.21
C VAL A 32 -6.78 -8.56 -10.52
N SER A 33 -6.04 -9.33 -11.32
CA SER A 33 -4.82 -10.01 -10.90
C SER A 33 -3.57 -9.24 -11.31
N LEU A 34 -2.43 -9.53 -10.68
CA LEU A 34 -1.17 -8.82 -10.93
C LEU A 34 0.03 -9.77 -10.93
N SER A 35 0.93 -9.68 -11.92
CA SER A 35 2.17 -10.46 -11.89
C SER A 35 3.23 -9.86 -10.96
N LYS A 36 4.18 -10.69 -10.47
CA LYS A 36 5.31 -10.22 -9.63
C LYS A 36 6.12 -9.12 -10.32
N ASN A 37 6.38 -9.27 -11.61
CA ASN A 37 7.16 -8.31 -12.40
C ASN A 37 6.44 -6.97 -12.49
N LEU A 38 5.15 -6.99 -12.87
CA LEU A 38 4.36 -5.77 -13.02
C LEU A 38 4.21 -5.03 -11.68
N PHE A 39 4.01 -5.76 -10.58
CA PHE A 39 3.99 -5.15 -9.25
C PHE A 39 5.30 -4.45 -8.90
N ILE A 40 6.44 -5.11 -9.16
CA ILE A 40 7.76 -4.52 -8.88
C ILE A 40 7.99 -3.27 -9.73
N ASP A 41 7.58 -3.28 -11.00
CA ASP A 41 7.67 -2.11 -11.87
C ASP A 41 6.82 -0.95 -11.36
N VAL A 42 5.59 -1.21 -10.90
CA VAL A 42 4.72 -0.21 -10.27
C VAL A 42 5.39 0.40 -9.04
N VAL A 43 5.89 -0.43 -8.12
CA VAL A 43 6.54 0.04 -6.88
C VAL A 43 7.81 0.84 -7.16
N LYS A 44 8.57 0.50 -8.22
CA LYS A 44 9.75 1.27 -8.60
C LYS A 44 9.39 2.61 -9.24
N ARG A 45 8.46 2.62 -10.18
CA ARG A 45 8.03 3.85 -10.89
C ARG A 45 7.38 4.86 -9.97
N ALA A 46 6.61 4.38 -8.99
CA ALA A 46 5.98 5.24 -8.00
C ALA A 46 6.93 5.67 -6.87
N GLU A 47 8.23 5.32 -6.95
CA GLU A 47 9.26 5.55 -5.92
C GLU A 47 8.87 5.06 -4.52
N PHE A 48 7.95 4.09 -4.47
CA PHE A 48 7.44 3.50 -3.26
C PHE A 48 8.55 2.80 -2.45
N ALA A 49 9.48 2.16 -3.14
CA ALA A 49 10.64 1.57 -2.51
C ALA A 49 11.94 1.92 -3.24
N LYS A 50 12.90 2.50 -2.52
CA LYS A 50 14.30 2.67 -2.98
C LYS A 50 15.09 1.35 -3.05
N LYS A 51 14.41 0.20 -3.00
CA LYS A 51 15.07 -1.12 -2.95
C LYS A 51 15.34 -1.65 -4.35
N GLN A 52 16.45 -2.37 -4.48
CA GLN A 52 16.78 -3.11 -5.70
C GLN A 52 15.68 -4.15 -6.01
N PRO A 53 15.37 -4.40 -7.31
CA PRO A 53 14.33 -5.36 -7.72
C PRO A 53 14.44 -6.72 -7.04
N ARG A 54 15.67 -7.27 -6.95
CA ARG A 54 15.93 -8.56 -6.30
C ARG A 54 15.52 -8.58 -4.82
N ALA A 55 15.67 -7.46 -4.12
CA ALA A 55 15.22 -7.35 -2.75
C ALA A 55 13.68 -7.32 -2.65
N LEU A 56 12.99 -6.74 -3.63
CA LEU A 56 11.52 -6.78 -3.70
C LEU A 56 11.01 -8.20 -3.97
N TYR A 57 11.59 -8.93 -4.93
CA TYR A 57 11.28 -10.34 -5.17
C TYR A 57 11.46 -11.19 -3.90
N LYS A 58 12.60 -11.06 -3.22
CA LYS A 58 12.86 -11.78 -1.97
C LYS A 58 11.82 -11.45 -0.89
N ASN A 59 11.34 -10.21 -0.82
CA ASN A 59 10.26 -9.86 0.11
C ASN A 59 8.92 -10.51 -0.29
N LEU A 60 8.58 -10.56 -1.58
CA LEU A 60 7.38 -11.25 -2.06
C LEU A 60 7.45 -12.76 -1.73
N GLU A 61 8.59 -13.42 -1.96
CA GLU A 61 8.79 -14.81 -1.57
C GLU A 61 8.63 -15.04 -0.07
N ILE A 62 9.11 -14.11 0.76
CA ILE A 62 8.95 -14.20 2.22
C ILE A 62 7.48 -14.00 2.61
N LEU A 63 6.77 -13.05 1.99
CA LEU A 63 5.35 -12.83 2.21
C LEU A 63 4.52 -14.06 1.82
N GLU A 64 4.91 -14.73 0.73
CA GLU A 64 4.31 -15.97 0.26
C GLU A 64 4.53 -17.11 1.26
N LYS A 65 5.79 -17.32 1.71
CA LYS A 65 6.11 -18.28 2.78
C LYS A 65 5.35 -18.00 4.08
N LYS A 66 5.04 -16.74 4.38
CA LYS A 66 4.23 -16.32 5.54
C LYS A 66 2.72 -16.50 5.35
N LYS A 67 2.30 -16.98 4.17
CA LYS A 67 0.90 -17.12 3.73
C LYS A 67 0.14 -15.81 3.75
N LEU A 68 0.81 -14.68 3.47
CA LEU A 68 0.20 -13.35 3.36
C LEU A 68 -0.19 -13.04 1.91
N ILE A 69 0.55 -13.60 0.95
CA ILE A 69 0.22 -13.55 -0.46
C ILE A 69 0.27 -14.97 -1.02
N SER A 70 -0.37 -15.21 -2.14
CA SER A 70 -0.20 -16.41 -2.95
C SER A 70 0.24 -16.04 -4.35
N TYR A 71 1.10 -16.88 -4.94
CA TYR A 71 1.50 -16.75 -6.32
C TYR A 71 1.18 -18.04 -7.08
N GLN A 72 0.14 -18.00 -7.90
CA GLN A 72 -0.33 -19.16 -8.68
C GLN A 72 -0.61 -18.68 -10.10
N ASN A 73 -0.32 -19.51 -11.11
CA ASN A 73 -0.54 -19.17 -12.52
C ASN A 73 0.09 -17.83 -12.97
N LYS A 74 1.21 -17.45 -12.36
CA LYS A 74 1.91 -16.16 -12.55
C LYS A 74 1.16 -14.93 -12.03
N GLU A 75 0.18 -15.13 -11.16
CA GLU A 75 -0.66 -14.09 -10.57
C GLU A 75 -0.44 -14.02 -9.06
N LEU A 76 -0.26 -12.80 -8.56
CA LEU A 76 -0.24 -12.47 -7.14
C LEU A 76 -1.66 -12.24 -6.65
N TRP A 77 -1.93 -12.76 -5.46
CA TRP A 77 -3.18 -12.56 -4.74
C TRP A 77 -2.89 -12.30 -3.26
N LEU A 78 -3.74 -11.52 -2.60
CA LEU A 78 -3.75 -11.50 -1.14
C LEU A 78 -4.46 -12.76 -0.63
N THR A 79 -3.92 -13.38 0.40
CA THR A 79 -4.67 -14.41 1.12
C THR A 79 -5.62 -13.73 2.12
N LYS A 80 -6.61 -14.45 2.66
CA LYS A 80 -7.45 -13.95 3.78
C LYS A 80 -6.63 -13.39 4.95
N LYS A 81 -5.48 -14.02 5.24
CA LYS A 81 -4.54 -13.56 6.29
C LYS A 81 -3.80 -12.28 5.86
N GLY A 82 -3.41 -12.20 4.59
CA GLY A 82 -2.83 -11.00 3.99
C GLY A 82 -3.77 -9.82 4.01
N GLU A 83 -5.01 -10.02 3.59
CA GLU A 83 -6.08 -9.01 3.62
C GLU A 83 -6.33 -8.49 5.03
N LYS A 84 -6.40 -9.38 6.03
CA LYS A 84 -6.57 -8.95 7.42
C LYS A 84 -5.43 -8.04 7.86
N LEU A 85 -4.18 -8.46 7.63
CA LEU A 85 -3.01 -7.65 7.98
C LEU A 85 -2.95 -6.35 7.17
N TYR A 86 -3.33 -6.38 5.89
CA TYR A 86 -3.45 -5.20 5.05
C TYR A 86 -4.41 -4.19 5.66
N ARG A 87 -5.62 -4.60 6.06
CA ARG A 87 -6.61 -3.73 6.71
C ARG A 87 -6.07 -3.13 8.00
N GLU A 88 -5.43 -3.94 8.85
CA GLU A 88 -4.81 -3.44 10.09
C GLU A 88 -3.72 -2.39 9.82
N ILE A 89 -2.92 -2.56 8.77
CA ILE A 89 -1.91 -1.56 8.37
C ILE A 89 -2.60 -0.32 7.81
N ASN A 90 -3.59 -0.49 6.94
CA ASN A 90 -4.33 0.59 6.32
C ASN A 90 -5.02 1.47 7.37
N ASP A 91 -5.68 0.88 8.37
CA ASP A 91 -6.33 1.61 9.46
C ASP A 91 -5.34 2.45 10.28
N LYS A 92 -4.09 1.97 10.42
CA LYS A 92 -3.02 2.73 11.07
C LYS A 92 -2.48 3.86 10.19
N VAL A 93 -2.38 3.65 8.88
CA VAL A 93 -1.76 4.62 7.95
C VAL A 93 -2.75 5.71 7.50
N MET A 94 -4.03 5.35 7.32
CA MET A 94 -5.04 6.22 6.75
C MET A 94 -5.29 7.53 7.51
N PRO A 95 -5.25 7.58 8.86
CA PRO A 95 -5.34 8.85 9.58
C PRO A 95 -4.28 9.86 9.15
N TYR A 96 -3.03 9.43 8.99
CA TYR A 96 -1.93 10.29 8.53
C TYR A 96 -2.15 10.77 7.10
N VAL A 97 -2.59 9.88 6.21
CA VAL A 97 -2.93 10.22 4.81
C VAL A 97 -4.05 11.26 4.75
N LYS A 98 -5.09 11.11 5.58
CA LYS A 98 -6.21 12.07 5.67
C LYS A 98 -5.73 13.45 6.11
N VAL A 99 -4.87 13.53 7.13
CA VAL A 99 -4.28 14.81 7.56
C VAL A 99 -3.53 15.47 6.41
N PHE A 100 -2.64 14.72 5.75
CA PHE A 100 -1.85 15.26 4.63
C PHE A 100 -2.71 15.76 3.47
N ARG A 101 -3.77 15.02 3.10
CA ARG A 101 -4.73 15.46 2.07
C ARG A 101 -5.45 16.74 2.50
N LYS A 102 -5.93 16.81 3.74
CA LYS A 102 -6.66 17.97 4.26
C LYS A 102 -5.81 19.23 4.30
N LEU A 103 -4.55 19.13 4.72
CA LEU A 103 -3.60 20.24 4.73
C LEU A 103 -3.18 20.71 3.32
N LYS A 104 -3.36 19.87 2.28
CA LYS A 104 -3.18 20.26 0.88
C LYS A 104 -4.43 20.87 0.24
N GLU A 105 -5.61 20.42 0.66
CA GLU A 105 -6.90 20.90 0.15
C GLU A 105 -7.31 22.25 0.74
N ARG A 106 -6.87 22.57 1.96
CA ARG A 106 -7.22 23.79 2.68
C ARG A 106 -6.00 24.38 3.37
N ASP A 107 -6.02 25.70 3.55
CA ASP A 107 -5.03 26.42 4.35
C ASP A 107 -4.96 25.79 5.77
N PRO A 108 -3.77 25.34 6.23
CA PRO A 108 -3.60 24.80 7.58
C PRO A 108 -4.12 25.73 8.69
N THR A 109 -4.07 27.04 8.47
CA THR A 109 -4.55 28.05 9.42
C THR A 109 -6.08 28.02 9.57
N SER A 110 -6.82 27.53 8.58
CA SER A 110 -8.29 27.42 8.61
C SER A 110 -8.80 26.44 9.68
N TYR A 111 -7.94 25.56 10.19
CA TYR A 111 -8.28 24.61 11.25
C TYR A 111 -8.03 25.16 12.67
N THR A 112 -7.51 26.38 12.82
CA THR A 112 -7.21 27.00 14.13
C THR A 112 -7.67 28.45 14.19
N LYS A 113 -8.13 28.87 15.38
CA LYS A 113 -8.60 30.25 15.62
C LYS A 113 -7.45 31.23 15.84
N LYS A 114 -6.24 30.74 16.14
CA LYS A 114 -5.05 31.57 16.42
C LYS A 114 -3.82 30.91 15.82
N VAL A 115 -3.14 31.62 14.94
CA VAL A 115 -1.83 31.25 14.38
C VAL A 115 -0.84 32.31 14.80
N GLN A 116 0.29 31.91 15.38
CA GLN A 116 1.38 32.83 15.68
C GLN A 116 2.34 32.86 14.50
N THR A 117 2.61 34.06 14.00
CA THR A 117 3.60 34.31 12.96
C THR A 117 4.86 34.90 13.60
N VAL A 118 6.03 34.39 13.23
CA VAL A 118 7.34 34.93 13.62
C VAL A 118 8.07 35.45 12.39
N PHE A 119 8.85 36.53 12.54
CA PHE A 119 9.74 37.00 11.47
C PHE A 119 10.81 35.94 11.17
N LYS A 120 11.14 35.79 9.89
CA LYS A 120 12.11 34.79 9.40
C LYS A 120 13.51 35.37 9.35
#